data_AF-X0W1R5-F1
#
_entry.id   AF-X0W1R5-F1
#
_cell.length_a   1.000
_cell.length_b   1.000
_cell.length_c   1.000
_cell.angle_alpha   90.00
_cell.angle_beta   90.00
_cell.angle_gamma   90.00
#
_symmetry.space_group_name_H-M   'P 1'
#
loop_
_entity.id
_entity.type
_entity.pdbx_description
1 polymer ?
#
loop_
_entity_poly.entity_id
_entity_poly.type
_entity_poly.pdbx_seq_one_letter_code
_entity_poly.pdbx_strand_id
1 'polypeptide(L)'
;MNADMNIVRLLGAAQVMVIVCFFITEGLFASVVGSGSISDILVNISQNLNRVRISNLVSLGQTLVIIVMGVLYYVVFYKEYKIIALVALGCFLVAAISIVVGKIAVNALIPLSQEFVEAGAPESSYFQTQGSILYFGIDRRVNE
;
A
#
# COMPACT_ATOMS: atom_id res chain seq x y z
N MET A 1 13.31 -32.78 11.78
CA MET A 1 13.99 -31.92 12.78
C MET A 1 13.00 -30.80 13.06
N ASN A 2 12.40 -30.74 14.25
CA ASN A 2 11.29 -29.83 14.52
C ASN A 2 11.77 -28.39 14.37
N ALA A 3 11.34 -27.68 13.31
CA ALA A 3 11.15 -26.25 13.47
C ALA A 3 10.31 -26.09 14.74
N ASP A 4 10.80 -25.31 15.70
CA ASP A 4 10.08 -25.16 16.96
C ASP A 4 8.65 -24.75 16.60
N MET A 5 7.68 -25.60 16.96
CA MET A 5 6.29 -25.44 16.58
C MET A 5 5.77 -24.07 17.03
N ASN A 6 6.37 -23.53 18.09
CA ASN A 6 6.10 -22.20 18.59
C ASN A 6 6.57 -21.10 17.63
N ILE A 7 7.74 -21.25 16.98
CA ILE A 7 8.25 -20.32 15.97
C ILE A 7 7.35 -20.31 14.74
N VAL A 8 6.94 -21.49 14.26
CA VAL A 8 6.05 -21.59 13.09
C VAL A 8 4.68 -20.97 13.39
N ARG A 9 4.12 -21.22 14.58
CA ARG A 9 2.87 -20.59 15.03
C ARG A 9 2.99 -19.07 15.20
N LEU A 10 4.10 -18.60 15.76
CA LEU A 10 4.38 -17.17 15.93
C LEU A 10 4.49 -16.48 14.56
N LEU A 11 5.18 -17.10 13.61
CA LEU A 11 5.31 -16.59 12.24
C LEU A 11 3.94 -16.54 11.54
N GLY A 12 3.12 -17.58 11.68
CA GLY A 12 1.75 -17.56 11.17
C GLY A 12 0.90 -16.45 11.80
N ALA A 13 0.96 -16.28 13.12
CA ALA A 13 0.20 -15.23 13.82
C ALA A 13 0.65 -13.81 13.40
N ALA A 14 1.95 -13.58 13.28
CA ALA A 14 2.50 -12.32 12.80
C ALA A 14 2.09 -12.05 11.34
N GLN A 15 2.02 -13.07 10.48
CA GLN A 15 1.54 -12.91 9.11
C GLN A 15 0.08 -12.46 9.06
N VAL A 16 -0.78 -13.08 9.87
CA VAL A 16 -2.20 -12.68 9.96
C VAL A 16 -2.32 -11.24 10.48
N MET A 17 -1.53 -10.84 11.48
CA MET A 17 -1.52 -9.46 11.96
C MET A 17 -1.13 -8.47 10.85
N VAL A 18 -0.10 -8.78 10.05
CA VAL A 18 0.31 -7.93 8.93
C VAL A 18 -0.79 -7.79 7.89
N ILE A 19 -1.50 -8.89 7.58
CA ILE A 19 -2.65 -8.86 6.65
C ILE A 19 -3.76 -7.95 7.21
N VAL A 20 -4.08 -8.06 8.50
CA VAL A 20 -5.09 -7.21 9.15
C VAL A 20 -4.67 -5.73 9.11
N CYS A 21 -3.41 -5.42 9.45
CA CYS A 21 -2.88 -4.05 9.35
C CYS A 21 -2.94 -3.48 7.93
N PHE A 22 -2.70 -4.31 6.91
CA PHE A 22 -2.82 -3.91 5.51
C PHE A 22 -4.27 -3.50 5.19
N PHE A 23 -5.26 -4.32 5.52
CA PHE A 23 -6.66 -3.98 5.30
C PHE A 23 -7.10 -2.71 6.05
N ILE A 24 -6.63 -2.52 7.29
CA ILE A 24 -6.93 -1.31 8.06
C ILE A 24 -6.34 -0.08 7.38
N THR A 25 -5.08 -0.15 6.94
CA THR A 25 -4.38 0.99 6.34
C THR A 25 -4.98 1.39 5.00
N GLU A 26 -5.33 0.41 4.17
CA GLU A 26 -6.03 0.64 2.90
C GLU A 26 -7.47 1.12 3.13
N GLY A 27 -8.18 0.60 4.12
CA GLY A 27 -9.49 1.10 4.52
C GLY A 27 -9.46 2.55 5.02
N LEU A 28 -8.43 2.92 5.79
CA LEU A 28 -8.21 4.31 6.21
C LEU A 28 -7.92 5.21 5.00
N PHE A 29 -7.11 4.75 4.05
CA PHE A 29 -6.84 5.51 2.83
C PHE A 29 -8.12 5.72 1.99
N ALA A 30 -8.89 4.65 1.76
CA ALA A 30 -10.18 4.72 1.07
C ALA A 30 -11.17 5.67 1.77
N SER A 31 -11.17 5.70 3.12
CA SER A 31 -12.03 6.63 3.88
C SER A 31 -11.65 8.10 3.72
N VAL A 32 -10.36 8.38 3.43
CA VAL A 32 -9.84 9.74 3.25
C VAL A 32 -10.02 10.21 1.80
N VAL A 33 -9.85 9.30 0.85
CA VAL A 33 -10.06 9.59 -0.58
C VAL A 33 -11.54 9.73 -0.90
N GLY A 34 -12.40 8.98 -0.22
CA GLY A 34 -13.84 8.95 -0.49
C GLY A 34 -14.16 8.17 -1.76
N SER A 35 -15.43 8.20 -2.15
CA SER A 35 -15.95 7.54 -3.35
C SER A 35 -16.63 8.57 -4.24
N GLY A 36 -16.31 8.60 -5.53
CA GLY A 36 -16.90 9.56 -6.47
C GLY A 36 -16.10 9.69 -7.76
N SER A 37 -16.30 10.81 -8.45
CA SER A 37 -15.50 11.16 -9.61
C SER A 37 -14.04 11.48 -9.19
N ILE A 38 -13.11 11.44 -10.14
CA ILE A 38 -11.71 11.85 -9.88
C ILE A 38 -11.64 13.29 -9.32
N SER A 39 -12.56 14.17 -9.74
CA SER A 39 -12.69 15.52 -9.19
C SER A 39 -12.98 15.50 -7.68
N ASP A 40 -13.94 14.68 -7.25
CA ASP A 40 -14.29 14.54 -5.82
C ASP A 40 -13.12 13.99 -5.01
N ILE A 41 -12.40 13.01 -5.58
CA ILE A 41 -11.19 12.42 -4.99
C ILE A 41 -10.10 13.49 -4.80
N LEU A 42 -9.80 14.30 -5.82
CA LEU A 42 -8.80 15.38 -5.70
C LEU A 42 -9.23 16.41 -4.64
N VAL A 43 -10.49 16.84 -4.64
CA VAL A 43 -10.99 17.80 -3.63
C VAL A 43 -10.85 17.24 -2.21
N ASN A 44 -11.24 15.98 -2.01
CA ASN A 44 -11.23 15.35 -0.69
C ASN A 44 -9.81 15.11 -0.16
N ILE A 45 -8.86 14.75 -1.05
CA ILE A 45 -7.43 14.67 -0.74
C ILE A 45 -6.87 16.03 -0.32
N SER A 46 -7.20 17.09 -1.05
CA SER A 46 -6.75 18.46 -0.73
C SER A 46 -7.28 18.92 0.63
N GLN A 47 -8.52 18.56 0.98
CA GLN A 47 -9.10 18.88 2.30
C GLN A 47 -8.50 18.06 3.45
N ASN A 48 -8.01 16.84 3.17
CA ASN A 48 -7.54 15.90 4.19
C ASN A 48 -6.04 15.56 4.07
N LEU A 49 -5.22 16.50 3.58
CA LEU A 49 -3.78 16.35 3.33
C LEU A 49 -3.01 15.69 4.49
N ASN A 50 -3.28 16.11 5.74
CA ASN A 50 -2.60 15.56 6.91
C ASN A 50 -2.90 14.07 7.10
N ARG A 51 -4.15 13.64 6.85
CA ARG A 51 -4.52 12.22 6.96
C ARG A 51 -3.90 11.38 5.84
N VAL A 52 -3.84 11.91 4.61
CA VAL A 52 -3.16 11.23 3.49
C VAL A 52 -1.67 11.03 3.79
N ARG A 53 -0.98 12.07 4.30
CA ARG A 53 0.44 11.97 4.69
C ARG A 53 0.68 10.98 5.81
N ILE A 54 -0.17 10.99 6.85
CA ILE A 54 -0.06 10.03 7.97
C ILE A 54 -0.29 8.59 7.47
N SER A 55 -1.33 8.36 6.68
CA SER A 55 -1.57 7.05 6.05
C SER A 55 -0.38 6.57 5.24
N ASN A 56 0.25 7.49 4.49
CA ASN A 56 1.43 7.19 3.70
C ASN A 56 2.64 6.77 4.56
N LEU A 57 2.93 7.52 5.63
CA LEU A 57 4.01 7.20 6.56
C LEU A 57 3.80 5.86 7.26
N VAL A 58 2.57 5.58 7.70
CA VAL A 58 2.21 4.29 8.30
C VAL A 58 2.42 3.14 7.31
N SER A 59 2.03 3.34 6.05
CA SER A 59 2.22 2.36 4.98
C SER A 59 3.70 2.06 4.70
N LEU A 60 4.56 3.08 4.74
CA LEU A 60 6.01 2.91 4.61
C LEU A 60 6.59 2.12 5.78
N GLY A 61 6.15 2.39 7.02
CA GLY A 61 6.52 1.60 8.19
C GLY A 61 6.11 0.12 8.05
N GLN A 62 4.91 -0.14 7.52
CA GLN A 62 4.44 -1.50 7.25
C GLN A 62 5.31 -2.25 6.24
N THR A 63 5.90 -1.53 5.28
CA THR A 63 6.83 -2.12 4.29
C THR A 63 8.06 -2.72 4.97
N LEU A 64 8.59 -2.07 6.02
CA LEU A 64 9.71 -2.62 6.80
C LEU A 64 9.34 -3.94 7.49
N VAL A 65 8.13 -4.00 8.05
CA VAL A 65 7.61 -5.22 8.70
C VAL A 65 7.51 -6.36 7.68
N ILE A 66 7.02 -6.08 6.46
CA ILE A 66 6.93 -7.07 5.37
C ILE A 66 8.32 -7.60 4.97
N ILE A 67 9.33 -6.74 4.90
CA ILE A 67 10.71 -7.16 4.58
C ILE A 67 11.28 -8.04 5.69
N VAL A 68 11.16 -7.61 6.95
CA VAL A 68 11.62 -8.39 8.11
C VAL A 68 10.94 -9.75 8.15
N MET A 69 9.64 -9.79 7.81
CA MET A 69 8.87 -11.03 7.73
C MET A 69 9.39 -11.95 6.62
N GLY A 70 9.67 -11.42 5.43
CA GLY A 70 10.26 -12.20 4.34
C GLY A 70 11.61 -12.80 4.69
N VAL A 71 12.46 -12.06 5.42
CA VAL A 71 13.75 -12.56 5.92
C VAL A 71 13.55 -13.65 6.96
N LEU A 72 12.61 -13.48 7.90
CA LEU A 72 12.27 -14.50 8.90
C LEU A 72 11.77 -15.80 8.25
N TYR A 73 10.87 -15.69 7.26
CA TYR A 73 10.43 -16.84 6.47
C TYR A 73 11.61 -17.53 5.78
N TYR A 74 12.52 -16.76 5.21
CA TYR A 74 13.72 -17.33 4.60
C TYR A 74 14.55 -18.11 5.63
N VAL A 75 14.90 -17.50 6.76
CA VAL A 75 15.74 -18.13 7.80
C VAL A 75 15.10 -19.41 8.36
N VAL A 76 13.79 -19.41 8.59
CA VAL A 76 13.05 -20.56 9.15
C VAL A 76 13.00 -21.72 8.15
N PHE A 77 12.69 -21.44 6.88
CA PHE A 77 12.45 -22.49 5.88
C PHE A 77 13.69 -22.86 5.04
N TYR A 78 14.78 -22.10 5.10
CA TYR A 78 15.96 -22.29 4.26
C TYR A 78 16.59 -23.69 4.38
N LYS A 79 16.59 -24.26 5.60
CA LYS A 79 17.27 -25.53 5.88
C LYS A 79 16.56 -26.76 5.28
N GLU A 80 15.23 -26.74 5.20
CA GLU A 80 14.45 -27.88 4.71
C GLU A 80 13.87 -27.64 3.31
N TYR A 81 13.50 -26.39 2.99
CA TYR A 81 12.79 -26.04 1.76
C TYR A 81 13.40 -24.79 1.11
N LYS A 82 14.67 -24.87 0.72
CA LYS A 82 15.44 -23.75 0.15
C LYS A 82 14.73 -23.03 -0.99
N ILE A 83 14.09 -23.76 -1.92
CA ILE A 83 13.37 -23.17 -3.06
C ILE A 83 12.14 -22.39 -2.56
N ILE A 84 11.35 -22.98 -1.66
CA ILE A 84 10.14 -22.34 -1.10
C ILE A 84 10.52 -21.09 -0.32
N ALA A 85 11.59 -21.16 0.47
CA ALA A 85 12.13 -20.03 1.22
C ALA A 85 12.55 -18.87 0.30
N LEU A 86 13.21 -19.17 -0.82
CA LEU A 86 13.66 -18.17 -1.79
C LEU A 86 12.48 -17.53 -2.54
N VAL A 87 11.50 -18.35 -2.96
CA VAL A 87 10.28 -17.86 -3.62
C VAL A 87 9.46 -16.98 -2.66
N ALA A 88 9.30 -17.40 -1.40
CA ALA A 88 8.62 -16.61 -0.39
C ALA A 88 9.29 -15.25 -0.20
N LEU A 89 10.61 -15.22 -0.01
CA LEU A 89 11.38 -13.97 0.12
C LEU A 89 11.22 -13.07 -1.11
N GLY A 90 11.27 -13.64 -2.32
CA GLY A 90 10.99 -12.92 -3.56
C GLY A 90 9.58 -12.29 -3.58
N CYS A 91 8.55 -13.05 -3.21
CA CYS A 91 7.19 -12.55 -3.10
C CYS A 91 7.06 -11.39 -2.11
N PHE A 92 7.70 -11.49 -0.93
CA PHE A 92 7.70 -10.42 0.07
C PHE A 92 8.38 -9.14 -0.45
N LEU A 93 9.49 -9.27 -1.20
CA LEU A 93 10.16 -8.13 -1.82
C LEU A 93 9.30 -7.48 -2.91
N VAL A 94 8.69 -8.28 -3.79
CA VAL A 94 7.78 -7.75 -4.83
C VAL A 94 6.58 -7.05 -4.20
N ALA A 95 6.01 -7.60 -3.12
CA ALA A 95 4.93 -6.97 -2.38
C ALA A 95 5.36 -5.63 -1.77
N ALA A 96 6.54 -5.59 -1.12
CA ALA A 96 7.11 -4.38 -0.55
C ALA A 96 7.32 -3.29 -1.63
N ILE A 97 7.89 -3.65 -2.78
CA ILE A 97 8.09 -2.73 -3.91
C ILE A 97 6.74 -2.21 -4.43
N SER A 98 5.76 -3.10 -4.58
CA SER A 98 4.42 -2.73 -5.07
C SER A 98 3.74 -1.70 -4.15
N ILE A 99 3.88 -1.87 -2.83
CA ILE A 99 3.37 -0.90 -1.85
C ILE A 99 4.07 0.44 -2.00
N VAL A 100 5.41 0.46 -2.08
CA VAL A 100 6.17 1.71 -2.21
C VAL A 100 5.81 2.46 -3.50
N VAL A 101 5.71 1.76 -4.63
CA VAL A 101 5.27 2.35 -5.91
C VAL A 101 3.85 2.94 -5.78
N GLY A 102 2.94 2.20 -5.14
CA GLY A 102 1.60 2.66 -4.76
C GLY A 102 1.62 4.01 -4.04
N LYS A 103 2.41 4.07 -2.98
CA LYS A 103 2.53 5.21 -2.08
C LYS A 103 3.24 6.41 -2.72
N ILE A 104 4.15 6.19 -3.68
CA ILE A 104 4.74 7.28 -4.49
C ILE A 104 3.66 7.95 -5.35
N ALA A 105 2.79 7.17 -6.00
CA ALA A 105 1.71 7.73 -6.83
C ALA A 105 0.70 8.53 -6.00
N VAL A 106 0.30 8.01 -4.83
CA VAL A 106 -0.54 8.74 -3.88
C VAL A 106 0.11 10.05 -3.43
N ASN A 107 1.43 10.04 -3.20
CA ASN A 107 2.15 11.26 -2.82
C ASN A 107 2.22 12.27 -3.98
N ALA A 108 2.20 11.81 -5.23
CA ALA A 108 2.08 12.67 -6.41
C ALA A 108 0.65 13.21 -6.62
N LEU A 109 -0.38 12.52 -6.12
CA LEU A 109 -1.75 13.05 -6.10
C LEU A 109 -1.90 14.28 -5.20
N ILE A 110 -1.08 14.41 -4.16
CA ILE A 110 -1.14 15.55 -3.23
C ILE A 110 -0.93 16.89 -3.96
N PRO A 111 0.20 17.18 -4.61
CA PRO A 111 0.39 18.45 -5.31
C PRO A 111 -0.64 18.64 -6.44
N LEU A 112 -0.98 17.56 -7.15
CA LEU A 112 -2.01 17.60 -8.19
C LEU A 112 -3.39 18.02 -7.65
N SER A 113 -3.75 17.53 -6.46
CA SER A 113 -5.01 17.89 -5.80
C SER A 113 -5.06 19.36 -5.37
N GLN A 114 -3.92 19.91 -4.95
CA GLN A 114 -3.82 21.31 -4.54
C GLN A 114 -3.95 22.23 -5.76
N GLU A 115 -3.21 21.96 -6.84
CA GLU A 115 -3.30 22.72 -8.09
C GLU A 115 -4.71 22.66 -8.71
N PHE A 116 -5.38 21.51 -8.63
CA PHE A 116 -6.75 21.36 -9.10
C PHE A 116 -7.75 22.25 -8.35
N VAL A 117 -7.63 22.33 -7.01
CA VAL A 117 -8.49 23.19 -6.19
C VAL A 117 -8.17 24.67 -6.40
N GLU A 118 -6.89 25.03 -6.51
CA GLU A 118 -6.45 26.41 -6.80
C GLU A 118 -6.92 26.89 -8.17
N ALA A 119 -6.99 26.00 -9.17
CA ALA A 119 -7.53 26.29 -10.50
C ALA A 119 -9.07 26.41 -10.53
N GLY A 120 -9.75 26.24 -9.40
CA GLY A 120 -11.21 26.35 -9.29
C GLY A 120 -11.99 25.10 -9.68
N ALA A 121 -11.36 23.92 -9.62
CA ALA A 121 -11.98 22.61 -9.93
C ALA A 121 -12.65 22.53 -11.33
N PRO A 122 -11.92 22.77 -12.42
CA PRO A 122 -12.48 22.73 -13.78
C PRO A 122 -12.95 21.33 -14.20
N GLU A 123 -14.19 21.23 -14.68
CA GLU A 123 -14.91 19.98 -15.02
C GLU A 123 -14.25 19.11 -16.11
N SER A 124 -13.47 19.71 -17.02
CA SER A 124 -12.71 18.98 -18.06
C SER A 124 -11.28 19.50 -18.11
N SER A 125 -10.38 18.85 -17.39
CA SER A 125 -9.02 19.33 -17.24
C SER A 125 -7.99 18.23 -17.29
N TYR A 126 -6.77 18.62 -17.65
CA TYR A 126 -5.58 17.79 -17.59
C TYR A 126 -5.38 17.12 -16.21
N PHE A 127 -5.84 17.79 -15.15
CA PHE A 127 -5.83 17.27 -13.78
C PHE A 127 -6.67 16.00 -13.59
N GLN A 128 -7.82 15.88 -14.25
CA GLN A 128 -8.62 14.65 -14.18
C GLN A 128 -7.95 13.48 -14.90
N THR A 129 -7.35 13.73 -16.07
CA THR A 129 -6.62 12.68 -16.81
C THR A 129 -5.39 12.21 -16.04
N GLN A 130 -4.60 13.13 -15.47
CA GLN A 130 -3.46 12.75 -14.64
C GLN A 130 -3.90 12.06 -13.34
N GLY A 131 -4.95 12.57 -12.69
CA GLY A 131 -5.52 11.98 -11.48
C GLY A 131 -6.02 10.56 -11.72
N SER A 132 -6.68 10.30 -12.85
CA SER A 132 -7.14 8.96 -13.21
C SER A 132 -5.98 8.00 -13.46
N ILE A 133 -4.91 8.45 -14.12
CA ILE A 133 -3.75 7.61 -14.39
C ILE A 133 -3.02 7.26 -13.10
N LEU A 134 -2.81 8.24 -12.22
CA LEU A 134 -2.11 8.01 -10.96
C LEU A 134 -2.95 7.21 -9.96
N TYR A 135 -4.27 7.36 -9.99
CA TYR A 135 -5.19 6.60 -9.14
C TYR A 135 -5.41 5.18 -9.70
N PHE A 136 -5.98 5.03 -10.89
CA PHE A 136 -6.34 3.73 -11.47
C PHE A 136 -5.18 2.99 -12.14
N GLY A 137 -4.15 3.69 -12.61
CA GLY A 137 -2.97 3.06 -13.21
C GLY A 137 -2.07 2.36 -12.19
N ILE A 138 -2.23 2.69 -10.90
CA ILE A 138 -1.46 2.15 -9.79
C ILE A 138 -2.35 1.28 -8.89
N ASP A 139 -3.56 1.76 -8.57
CA ASP A 139 -4.60 1.00 -7.85
C ASP A 139 -5.49 0.24 -8.84
N ARG A 140 -4.89 -0.58 -9.71
CA ARG A 140 -5.66 -1.54 -10.51
C ARG A 140 -5.97 -2.77 -9.66
N ARG A 141 -6.63 -2.58 -8.52
CA ARG A 141 -7.30 -3.69 -7.81
C ARG A 141 -8.74 -3.76 -8.29
N VAL A 142 -8.88 -4.51 -9.38
CA VAL A 142 -10.03 -5.35 -9.76
C VAL A 142 -11.36 -4.95 -9.10
N ASN A 143 -12.15 -4.15 -9.82
CA ASN A 143 -13.61 -4.27 -9.79
C ASN A 143 -14.02 -4.69 -11.20
N GLU A 144 -13.94 -6.00 -11.45
CA GLU A 144 -14.86 -6.70 -12.35
C GLU A 144 -15.80 -7.54 -11.47
#